data_AF-A0A5S3WGB4-F1
#
_entry.id   AF-A0A5S3WGB4-F1
#
_cell.length_a   1.000
_cell.length_b   1.000
_cell.length_c   1.000
_cell.angle_alpha   90.00
_cell.angle_beta   90.00
_cell.angle_gamma   90.00
#
_symmetry.space_group_name_H-M   'P 1'
#
loop_
_entity.id
_entity.type
_entity.pdbx_description
1 polymer ?
#
loop_
_entity_poly.entity_id
_entity_poly.type
_entity_poly.pdbx_seq_one_letter_code
_entity_poly.pdbx_strand_id
1 'polypeptide(L)'
;MKTYIPYILMALLAGCSSSDNDEPGNTNAQDQQQTPSDDSSNDDTGDNNNSADGDSPDDTGSGDNGSDDGTDQNEPDDSRGAYFPREVMASSPFSDSSNEVERGFGARPAVEYGPSVPTYLWSTQRIGRILNGTVPLLDVFRVQSFYRNSTNASCFGPQVAYTGHPDATDPASASGTLPGGDLGLWLESDSDGNACAVAQTNALLSGLRDQSRMSLMTLASMVSAALDSGMSLPADGSSIDVTGEMNAKGVSGVTFSTAAITRSGSEWQYTISLTYTVSGSDYDISLSMAHTPGVDLMNYTGHLTYLVEGEQGVSGIEFPGGNCAQNERTRAGSLAYERAGDNMSLQARVVTLCGHGNSGMFNTDNQVDVNNKYHNVDNPDGWSENFSIFGANFDLTTLAGQYAYVWQAGVNDSNSRIFNIGFNSPSLDNGEAHFGYGSKIEDTDGLIQGFICNWAGPGNDHSMQAFSQRQFFQYDTATATYDGSGSKANIEYAPTASCSYDGTGSFVFDIDASGVLGDIAQEDATLAFSQDLWAPTDPSKTVAESITDRGLSVPSVPYTWPVDE
;
A
#
# COMPACT_ATOMS: atom_id res chain seq x y z
N MET A 1 -52.30 39.13 17.90
CA MET A 1 -52.77 38.33 16.75
C MET A 1 -51.81 38.51 15.59
N LYS A 2 -50.97 37.51 15.32
CA LYS A 2 -50.58 37.06 13.98
C LYS A 2 -49.65 35.86 14.13
N THR A 3 -49.86 34.90 13.25
CA THR A 3 -49.58 33.47 13.39
C THR A 3 -48.41 33.08 12.48
N TYR A 4 -47.69 32.05 12.91
CA TYR A 4 -46.65 31.24 12.26
C TYR A 4 -46.82 30.94 10.76
N ILE A 5 -45.69 30.81 10.04
CA ILE A 5 -45.20 29.60 9.29
C ILE A 5 -43.65 29.68 9.16
N PRO A 6 -42.86 28.62 9.45
CA PRO A 6 -41.43 28.56 9.15
C PRO A 6 -41.15 27.88 7.80
N TYR A 7 -40.13 28.37 7.08
CA TYR A 7 -39.54 27.71 5.90
C TYR A 7 -38.53 26.64 6.35
N ILE A 8 -38.73 25.43 5.85
CA ILE A 8 -37.79 24.30 5.90
C ILE A 8 -36.75 24.54 4.80
N LEU A 9 -35.46 24.63 5.15
CA LEU A 9 -34.36 24.55 4.21
C LEU A 9 -33.88 23.10 4.18
N MET A 10 -34.05 22.44 3.04
CA MET A 10 -33.42 21.16 2.71
C MET A 10 -31.91 21.38 2.59
N ALA A 11 -31.12 20.65 3.39
CA ALA A 11 -29.70 20.52 3.19
C ALA A 11 -29.47 19.37 2.18
N LEU A 12 -28.95 19.70 0.99
CA LEU A 12 -28.31 18.72 0.13
C LEU A 12 -26.95 18.36 0.74
N LEU A 13 -26.77 17.09 1.09
CA LEU A 13 -25.47 16.48 1.36
C LEU A 13 -24.86 16.11 0.01
N ALA A 14 -23.90 16.90 -0.46
CA ALA A 14 -22.98 16.52 -1.52
C ALA A 14 -21.65 16.18 -0.86
N GLY A 15 -21.34 14.89 -0.75
CA GLY A 15 -20.01 14.41 -0.43
C GLY A 15 -19.13 14.57 -1.67
N CYS A 16 -18.34 15.64 -1.71
CA CYS A 16 -17.36 15.83 -2.77
C CYS A 16 -16.09 15.05 -2.43
N SER A 17 -15.86 13.94 -3.13
CA SER A 17 -14.53 13.34 -3.28
C SER A 17 -13.66 14.29 -4.09
N SER A 18 -12.52 14.72 -3.55
CA SER A 18 -11.59 15.63 -4.21
C SER A 18 -10.85 14.92 -5.36
N SER A 19 -11.15 15.33 -6.60
CA SER A 19 -10.30 15.08 -7.77
C SER A 19 -10.10 16.42 -8.49
N ASP A 20 -8.88 16.96 -8.43
CA ASP A 20 -8.51 18.15 -9.19
C ASP A 20 -8.44 17.80 -10.68
N ASN A 21 -9.21 18.55 -11.48
CA ASN A 21 -9.18 18.52 -12.94
C ASN A 21 -8.26 19.64 -13.45
N ASP A 22 -7.19 19.29 -14.16
CA ASP A 22 -6.48 20.23 -15.05
C ASP A 22 -6.70 19.80 -16.52
N GLU A 23 -7.46 20.61 -17.26
CA GLU A 23 -7.55 20.53 -18.72
C GLU A 23 -6.30 21.13 -19.41
N PRO A 24 -5.84 20.58 -20.56
CA PRO A 24 -4.72 21.13 -21.31
C PRO A 24 -5.17 22.15 -22.37
N GLY A 25 -4.67 23.39 -22.25
CA GLY A 25 -4.76 24.44 -23.25
C GLY A 25 -3.57 24.46 -24.23
N ASN A 26 -3.87 24.57 -25.52
CA ASN A 26 -3.05 24.23 -26.67
C ASN A 26 -2.08 25.34 -27.19
N THR A 27 -1.04 24.88 -27.93
CA THR A 27 -0.20 25.53 -28.97
C THR A 27 0.82 26.64 -28.64
N ASN A 28 2.11 26.36 -28.90
CA ASN A 28 2.76 26.81 -30.16
C ASN A 28 4.08 26.06 -30.46
N ALA A 29 4.24 25.74 -31.75
CA ALA A 29 5.31 24.97 -32.37
C ALA A 29 6.61 25.78 -32.57
N GLN A 30 7.75 25.09 -32.62
CA GLN A 30 8.68 25.19 -33.76
C GLN A 30 9.66 24.00 -33.84
N ASP A 31 9.80 23.55 -35.09
CA ASP A 31 10.55 22.43 -35.65
C ASP A 31 12.01 22.28 -35.19
N GLN A 32 12.50 21.03 -35.12
CA GLN A 32 13.47 20.54 -36.10
C GLN A 32 13.63 19.01 -36.07
N GLN A 33 13.57 18.48 -37.28
CA GLN A 33 13.51 17.09 -37.72
C GLN A 33 14.93 16.63 -38.12
N GLN A 34 15.32 15.40 -37.79
CA GLN A 34 16.13 14.54 -38.68
C GLN A 34 16.34 13.12 -38.10
N THR A 35 15.92 12.13 -38.88
CA THR A 35 16.33 10.71 -38.81
C THR A 35 17.05 10.33 -40.12
N PRO A 36 17.78 9.19 -40.15
CA PRO A 36 19.07 9.06 -40.82
C PRO A 36 19.02 8.18 -42.09
N SER A 37 20.16 8.06 -42.77
CA SER A 37 20.37 7.13 -43.88
C SER A 37 21.79 6.55 -43.86
N ASP A 38 21.86 5.23 -43.62
CA ASP A 38 22.45 4.17 -44.46
C ASP A 38 23.85 4.31 -45.09
N ASP A 39 24.72 3.37 -44.69
CA ASP A 39 25.26 2.25 -45.50
C ASP A 39 26.79 2.07 -45.66
N SER A 40 27.19 0.82 -45.40
CA SER A 40 28.21 -0.02 -46.07
C SER A 40 29.73 0.31 -46.09
N SER A 41 30.46 -0.59 -45.41
CA SER A 41 31.50 -1.53 -45.91
C SER A 41 32.93 -1.09 -46.33
N ASN A 42 33.83 -2.09 -46.21
CA ASN A 42 35.23 -2.26 -46.67
C ASN A 42 36.33 -1.71 -45.74
N ASP A 43 37.49 -2.35 -45.52
CA ASP A 43 38.20 -3.58 -45.96
C ASP A 43 39.27 -3.84 -44.85
N ASP A 44 39.52 -5.06 -44.39
CA ASP A 44 40.51 -6.07 -44.82
C ASP A 44 42.02 -5.68 -44.80
N THR A 45 42.83 -6.72 -44.52
CA THR A 45 44.30 -6.87 -44.46
C THR A 45 44.96 -6.65 -43.08
N GLY A 46 45.76 -7.57 -42.52
CA GLY A 46 46.23 -8.88 -42.97
C GLY A 46 47.31 -9.43 -42.01
N ASP A 47 47.47 -10.76 -42.03
CA ASP A 47 48.74 -11.50 -41.96
C ASP A 47 49.71 -11.36 -40.77
N ASN A 48 49.91 -12.45 -40.00
CA ASN A 48 50.90 -13.52 -40.28
C ASN A 48 51.42 -14.27 -39.02
N ASN A 49 51.17 -15.58 -39.02
CA ASN A 49 52.08 -16.73 -38.85
C ASN A 49 52.94 -17.03 -37.60
N ASN A 50 52.80 -18.33 -37.22
CA ASN A 50 53.78 -19.35 -36.82
C ASN A 50 54.34 -19.37 -35.38
N SER A 51 54.01 -20.41 -34.59
CA SER A 51 54.70 -21.73 -34.45
C SER A 51 55.73 -21.69 -33.31
N ALA A 52 56.02 -22.72 -32.52
CA ALA A 52 55.50 -24.06 -32.23
C ALA A 52 56.26 -24.54 -30.96
N ASP A 53 55.73 -25.56 -30.27
CA ASP A 53 56.38 -26.59 -29.40
C ASP A 53 57.36 -26.13 -28.29
N GLY A 54 57.38 -26.59 -27.04
CA GLY A 54 56.94 -27.83 -26.39
C GLY A 54 58.08 -28.28 -25.45
N ASP A 55 57.83 -28.50 -24.15
CA ASP A 55 58.45 -29.52 -23.26
C ASP A 55 58.19 -29.26 -21.76
N SER A 56 58.06 -30.35 -21.00
CA SER A 56 57.98 -30.49 -19.52
C SER A 56 59.26 -31.19 -19.02
N PRO A 57 59.55 -31.50 -17.72
CA PRO A 57 58.96 -31.14 -16.41
C PRO A 57 60.01 -30.81 -15.28
N ASP A 58 59.53 -30.68 -14.02
CA ASP A 58 60.20 -30.77 -12.69
C ASP A 58 61.25 -29.71 -12.22
N ASP A 59 60.95 -28.98 -11.12
CA ASP A 59 61.45 -29.25 -9.74
C ASP A 59 61.54 -28.00 -8.82
N THR A 60 61.19 -28.24 -7.54
CA THR A 60 61.39 -27.54 -6.25
C THR A 60 61.46 -25.99 -6.09
N GLY A 61 60.69 -25.49 -5.11
CA GLY A 61 60.97 -24.23 -4.42
C GLY A 61 59.92 -23.81 -3.40
N SER A 62 60.17 -24.06 -2.11
CA SER A 62 59.37 -23.58 -0.98
C SER A 62 59.34 -22.05 -0.91
N GLY A 63 58.15 -21.48 -0.69
CA GLY A 63 57.93 -20.05 -0.43
C GLY A 63 56.67 -19.86 0.40
N ASP A 64 56.89 -19.54 1.65
CA ASP A 64 55.96 -19.15 2.71
C ASP A 64 54.89 -18.15 2.21
N ASN A 65 53.62 -18.41 2.45
CA ASN A 65 52.54 -17.43 2.24
C ASN A 65 51.49 -17.59 3.34
N GLY A 66 51.58 -16.70 4.33
CA GLY A 66 50.49 -16.45 5.27
C GLY A 66 49.24 -16.04 4.50
N SER A 67 48.16 -16.80 4.71
CA SER A 67 46.84 -16.45 4.23
C SER A 67 46.31 -15.31 5.12
N ASP A 68 46.49 -14.09 4.63
CA ASP A 68 45.77 -12.91 5.08
C ASP A 68 44.31 -13.09 4.65
N ASP A 69 43.47 -13.44 5.62
CA ASP A 69 42.03 -13.61 5.45
C ASP A 69 41.40 -12.22 5.35
N GLY A 70 41.37 -11.69 4.14
CA GLY A 70 40.72 -10.42 3.82
C GLY A 70 39.21 -10.58 3.95
N THR A 71 38.68 -10.31 5.16
CA THR A 71 37.25 -10.12 5.39
C THR A 71 36.74 -9.01 4.47
N ASP A 72 35.81 -9.37 3.59
CA ASP A 72 35.08 -8.44 2.73
C ASP A 72 34.31 -7.45 3.62
N GLN A 73 34.74 -6.19 3.67
CA GLN A 73 34.20 -5.15 4.57
C GLN A 73 32.79 -4.64 4.19
N ASN A 74 32.07 -5.36 3.33
CA ASN A 74 30.75 -4.97 2.83
C ASN A 74 29.62 -5.94 3.23
N GLU A 75 29.90 -7.00 3.98
CA GLU A 75 28.85 -7.84 4.57
C GLU A 75 28.19 -7.09 5.75
N PRO A 76 26.85 -6.98 5.79
CA PRO A 76 26.12 -6.47 6.93
C PRO A 76 26.56 -7.14 8.24
N ASP A 77 26.81 -6.35 9.29
CA ASP A 77 26.97 -6.91 10.64
C ASP A 77 25.62 -7.45 11.12
N ASP A 78 25.44 -8.77 10.98
CA ASP A 78 24.18 -9.44 11.27
C ASP A 78 23.81 -9.39 12.77
N SER A 79 24.76 -9.08 13.65
CA SER A 79 24.53 -8.99 15.09
C SER A 79 23.56 -7.87 15.47
N ARG A 80 23.40 -6.84 14.61
CA ARG A 80 22.47 -5.73 14.84
C ARG A 80 20.99 -6.15 14.76
N GLY A 81 20.72 -7.31 14.16
CA GLY A 81 19.37 -7.89 14.12
C GLY A 81 18.86 -8.35 15.48
N ALA A 82 19.71 -8.44 16.51
CA ALA A 82 19.32 -8.87 17.85
C ALA A 82 18.55 -7.82 18.65
N TYR A 83 18.52 -6.57 18.19
CA TYR A 83 17.83 -5.47 18.89
C TYR A 83 16.92 -4.64 17.99
N PHE A 84 17.06 -4.72 16.66
CA PHE A 84 16.17 -4.07 15.71
C PHE A 84 15.70 -5.10 14.68
N PRO A 85 14.41 -5.11 14.28
CA PRO A 85 13.91 -6.10 13.34
C PRO A 85 14.57 -5.96 11.98
N ARG A 86 15.03 -7.09 11.45
CA ARG A 86 15.49 -7.22 10.07
C ARG A 86 14.43 -7.99 9.31
N GLU A 87 14.09 -7.53 8.10
CA GLU A 87 13.06 -8.16 7.26
C GLU A 87 11.62 -7.88 7.68
N VAL A 88 11.32 -6.69 8.22
CA VAL A 88 9.93 -6.21 8.42
C VAL A 88 9.63 -5.10 7.43
N MET A 89 8.54 -5.24 6.67
CA MET A 89 8.05 -4.21 5.76
C MET A 89 6.57 -4.44 5.41
N ALA A 90 5.74 -3.40 5.45
CA ALA A 90 4.39 -3.46 4.88
C ALA A 90 4.43 -3.05 3.39
N SER A 91 4.47 -4.01 2.47
CA SER A 91 4.53 -3.71 1.04
C SER A 91 3.81 -4.75 0.19
N SER A 92 3.37 -4.35 -1.00
CA SER A 92 2.81 -5.27 -1.98
C SER A 92 3.84 -6.31 -2.44
N PRO A 93 3.47 -7.61 -2.54
CA PRO A 93 4.33 -8.63 -3.11
C PRO A 93 4.51 -8.49 -4.62
N PHE A 94 3.68 -7.68 -5.29
CA PHE A 94 3.71 -7.48 -6.74
C PHE A 94 4.47 -6.22 -7.18
N SER A 95 4.90 -5.38 -6.23
CA SER A 95 5.51 -4.10 -6.54
C SER A 95 7.00 -4.25 -6.89
N ASP A 96 7.38 -3.80 -8.08
CA ASP A 96 8.78 -3.74 -8.52
C ASP A 96 9.48 -2.47 -8.01
N SER A 97 10.76 -2.60 -7.68
CA SER A 97 11.67 -1.54 -7.28
C SER A 97 12.37 -0.84 -8.46
N SER A 98 12.06 -1.17 -9.72
CA SER A 98 12.67 -0.55 -10.92
C SER A 98 12.57 0.98 -10.98
N ASN A 99 11.53 1.58 -10.37
CA ASN A 99 11.36 3.03 -10.27
C ASN A 99 12.09 3.66 -9.07
N GLU A 100 12.67 2.87 -8.17
CA GLU A 100 13.45 3.34 -7.02
C GLU A 100 14.90 3.65 -7.49
N VAL A 101 15.09 4.82 -8.09
CA VAL A 101 16.37 5.25 -8.68
C VAL A 101 17.44 5.47 -7.60
N GLU A 102 18.44 4.58 -7.49
CA GLU A 102 19.70 4.92 -6.81
C GLU A 102 20.92 4.14 -7.34
N ARG A 103 22.04 4.86 -7.52
CA ARG A 103 23.33 4.30 -7.97
C ARG A 103 23.97 3.51 -6.84
N GLY A 104 24.30 2.24 -7.07
CA GLY A 104 25.21 1.49 -6.19
C GLY A 104 24.78 0.08 -5.79
N PHE A 105 23.72 -0.48 -6.39
CA PHE A 105 23.44 -1.91 -6.23
C PHE A 105 24.28 -2.73 -7.22
N GLY A 106 25.27 -3.45 -6.69
CA GLY A 106 25.91 -4.58 -7.39
C GLY A 106 24.96 -5.77 -7.41
N ALA A 107 24.91 -6.47 -8.54
CA ALA A 107 24.07 -7.65 -8.74
C ALA A 107 24.36 -8.72 -7.66
N ARG A 108 23.33 -9.10 -6.90
CA ARG A 108 23.30 -10.46 -6.32
C ARG A 108 23.07 -11.45 -7.46
N PRO A 109 23.58 -12.69 -7.37
CA PRO A 109 23.14 -13.75 -8.27
C PRO A 109 21.63 -13.87 -8.13
N ALA A 110 20.93 -14.01 -9.26
CA ALA A 110 19.53 -14.39 -9.27
C ALA A 110 19.39 -15.71 -8.50
N VAL A 111 19.04 -15.63 -7.22
CA VAL A 111 18.19 -16.66 -6.64
C VAL A 111 16.88 -16.55 -7.42
N GLU A 112 16.31 -17.68 -7.81
CA GLU A 112 15.15 -17.85 -8.69
C GLU A 112 13.87 -17.25 -8.07
N TYR A 113 13.88 -15.94 -7.83
CA TYR A 113 12.70 -15.12 -7.60
C TYR A 113 12.24 -14.65 -8.99
N GLY A 114 10.93 -14.64 -9.23
CA GLY A 114 10.36 -14.11 -10.47
C GLY A 114 10.83 -12.68 -10.80
N PRO A 115 10.52 -12.14 -11.98
CA PRO A 115 11.26 -11.01 -12.54
C PRO A 115 10.86 -9.68 -11.90
N SER A 116 11.64 -9.28 -10.91
CA SER A 116 11.81 -7.95 -10.29
C SER A 116 12.36 -8.22 -8.88
N VAL A 117 13.16 -7.32 -8.30
CA VAL A 117 13.42 -7.41 -6.85
C VAL A 117 12.18 -6.81 -6.18
N PRO A 118 11.33 -7.62 -5.51
CA PRO A 118 10.11 -7.10 -4.92
C PRO A 118 10.46 -5.98 -3.93
N THR A 119 9.64 -4.93 -3.91
CA THR A 119 9.90 -3.75 -3.08
C THR A 119 10.07 -4.10 -1.60
N TYR A 120 9.48 -5.22 -1.15
CA TYR A 120 9.72 -5.81 0.16
C TYR A 120 11.22 -6.05 0.42
N LEU A 121 11.87 -6.88 -0.41
CA LEU A 121 13.28 -7.24 -0.27
C LEU A 121 14.20 -6.04 -0.41
N TRP A 122 13.87 -5.13 -1.33
CA TRP A 122 14.62 -3.89 -1.49
C TRP A 122 14.55 -3.01 -0.22
N SER A 123 13.35 -2.86 0.35
CA SER A 123 13.12 -1.98 1.51
C SER A 123 13.81 -2.52 2.76
N THR A 124 13.72 -3.83 2.99
CA THR A 124 14.35 -4.48 4.15
C THR A 124 15.87 -4.42 4.09
N GLN A 125 16.46 -4.56 2.90
CA GLN A 125 17.90 -4.34 2.68
C GLN A 125 18.30 -2.89 2.96
N ARG A 126 17.50 -1.91 2.50
CA ARG A 126 17.76 -0.49 2.74
C ARG A 126 17.72 -0.14 4.23
N ILE A 127 16.74 -0.65 4.96
CA ILE A 127 16.65 -0.53 6.43
C ILE A 127 17.91 -1.12 7.07
N GLY A 128 18.34 -2.32 6.65
CA GLY A 128 19.56 -2.96 7.14
C GLY A 128 20.83 -2.14 6.90
N ARG A 129 20.96 -1.47 5.76
CA ARG A 129 22.13 -0.61 5.47
C ARG A 129 22.17 0.64 6.34
N ILE A 130 21.03 1.22 6.69
CA ILE A 130 20.94 2.35 7.64
C ILE A 130 21.25 1.87 9.06
N LEU A 131 20.70 0.72 9.44
CA LEU A 131 20.97 0.08 10.73
C LEU A 131 22.47 -0.15 10.94
N ASN A 132 23.20 -0.49 9.86
CA ASN A 132 24.64 -0.73 9.88
C ASN A 132 25.50 0.54 9.70
N GLY A 133 24.89 1.70 9.47
CA GLY A 133 25.63 2.95 9.23
C GLY A 133 26.27 3.04 7.83
N THR A 134 26.06 2.05 6.96
CA THR A 134 26.59 2.04 5.58
C THR A 134 25.91 3.07 4.68
N VAL A 135 24.67 3.46 5.01
CA VAL A 135 23.91 4.49 4.30
C VAL A 135 23.48 5.57 5.31
N PRO A 136 23.93 6.84 5.13
CA PRO A 136 23.50 7.94 5.97
C PRO A 136 21.99 8.22 5.83
N LEU A 137 21.32 8.54 6.94
CA LEU A 137 19.91 8.93 6.93
C LEU A 137 19.66 10.15 6.02
N LEU A 138 20.55 11.15 6.05
CA LEU A 138 20.44 12.38 5.25
C LEU A 138 20.23 12.10 3.75
N ASP A 139 20.88 11.07 3.21
CA ASP A 139 20.84 10.78 1.78
C ASP A 139 19.50 10.19 1.35
N VAL A 140 18.81 9.53 2.29
CA VAL A 140 17.66 8.67 2.00
C VAL A 140 16.37 9.12 2.68
N PHE A 141 16.45 10.06 3.63
CA PHE A 141 15.29 10.61 4.30
C PHE A 141 14.47 11.46 3.32
N ARG A 142 13.17 11.18 3.25
CA ARG A 142 12.22 11.87 2.39
C ARG A 142 10.96 12.08 3.21
N VAL A 143 10.83 13.27 3.79
CA VAL A 143 9.71 13.61 4.68
C VAL A 143 8.36 13.40 3.99
N GLN A 144 8.28 13.61 2.67
CA GLN A 144 7.08 13.37 1.85
C GLN A 144 6.57 11.92 1.93
N SER A 145 7.43 10.96 2.30
CA SER A 145 7.01 9.56 2.48
C SER A 145 5.99 9.41 3.61
N PHE A 146 6.04 10.27 4.64
CA PHE A 146 5.05 10.32 5.71
C PHE A 146 3.69 10.87 5.25
N TYR A 147 3.69 11.68 4.20
CA TYR A 147 2.51 12.37 3.66
C TYR A 147 1.88 11.67 2.45
N ARG A 148 2.48 10.58 1.98
CA ARG A 148 1.95 9.82 0.85
C ARG A 148 0.63 9.17 1.22
N ASN A 149 -0.42 9.54 0.50
CA ASN A 149 -1.71 8.86 0.57
C ASN A 149 -1.71 7.63 -0.36
N SER A 150 -2.41 6.58 0.06
CA SER A 150 -2.77 5.50 -0.86
C SER A 150 -3.85 6.00 -1.81
N THR A 151 -3.70 5.68 -3.09
CA THR A 151 -4.66 6.03 -4.14
C THR A 151 -5.14 4.74 -4.80
N ASN A 152 -6.25 4.82 -5.54
CA ASN A 152 -6.67 3.73 -6.40
C ASN A 152 -5.73 3.64 -7.62
N ALA A 153 -5.60 2.43 -8.17
CA ALA A 153 -5.03 2.22 -9.50
C ALA A 153 -5.93 2.87 -10.55
N SER A 154 -5.36 3.23 -11.70
CA SER A 154 -6.11 3.88 -12.79
C SER A 154 -7.25 3.04 -13.35
N CYS A 155 -7.15 1.71 -13.21
CA CYS A 155 -8.19 0.77 -13.60
C CYS A 155 -9.25 0.52 -12.52
N PHE A 156 -9.13 1.08 -11.30
CA PHE A 156 -10.01 0.81 -10.17
C PHE A 156 -10.85 2.01 -9.72
N GLY A 157 -12.13 1.77 -9.53
CA GLY A 157 -13.10 2.72 -9.01
C GLY A 157 -13.25 3.97 -9.88
N PRO A 158 -13.43 3.86 -11.21
CA PRO A 158 -13.67 5.02 -12.05
C PRO A 158 -15.02 5.67 -11.71
N GLN A 159 -15.17 6.94 -12.08
CA GLN A 159 -16.49 7.55 -12.15
C GLN A 159 -17.24 6.98 -13.35
N VAL A 160 -18.53 6.68 -13.18
CA VAL A 160 -19.34 6.04 -14.24
C VAL A 160 -20.54 6.90 -14.57
N ALA A 161 -20.61 7.40 -15.80
CA ALA A 161 -21.77 8.11 -16.29
C ALA A 161 -22.93 7.15 -16.55
N TYR A 162 -24.16 7.59 -16.32
CA TYR A 162 -25.35 6.80 -16.62
C TYR A 162 -26.56 7.65 -16.98
N THR A 163 -27.55 7.01 -17.62
CA THR A 163 -28.86 7.59 -17.90
C THR A 163 -29.96 6.53 -17.78
N GLY A 164 -31.18 6.94 -17.44
CA GLY A 164 -32.33 6.06 -17.34
C GLY A 164 -32.24 4.98 -16.26
N HIS A 165 -31.59 5.25 -15.13
CA HIS A 165 -31.33 4.26 -14.08
C HIS A 165 -32.62 3.58 -13.58
N PRO A 166 -32.68 2.23 -13.55
CA PRO A 166 -33.92 1.52 -13.22
C PRO A 166 -34.36 1.70 -11.76
N ASP A 167 -33.40 1.91 -10.85
CA ASP A 167 -33.67 2.16 -9.43
C ASP A 167 -33.94 3.63 -9.09
N ALA A 168 -34.02 4.51 -10.09
CA ALA A 168 -34.37 5.91 -9.87
C ALA A 168 -35.84 6.07 -9.49
N THR A 169 -36.09 6.71 -8.34
CA THR A 169 -37.45 7.00 -7.86
C THR A 169 -38.01 8.32 -8.41
N ASP A 170 -37.16 9.15 -9.01
CA ASP A 170 -37.56 10.41 -9.62
C ASP A 170 -36.69 10.75 -10.85
N PRO A 171 -37.16 11.64 -11.74
CA PRO A 171 -36.44 11.96 -12.97
C PRO A 171 -35.09 12.67 -12.77
N ALA A 172 -34.85 13.30 -11.62
CA ALA A 172 -33.60 14.03 -11.37
C ALA A 172 -32.46 13.07 -10.99
N SER A 173 -32.77 11.90 -10.43
CA SER A 173 -31.79 10.84 -10.17
C SER A 173 -31.68 9.83 -11.32
N ALA A 174 -32.41 10.01 -12.42
CA ALA A 174 -32.41 9.03 -13.51
C ALA A 174 -31.12 9.06 -14.34
N SER A 175 -30.39 10.17 -14.33
CA SER A 175 -29.13 10.34 -15.07
C SER A 175 -28.12 11.09 -14.23
N GLY A 176 -26.84 10.77 -14.37
CA GLY A 176 -25.78 11.41 -13.62
C GLY A 176 -24.45 10.67 -13.73
N THR A 177 -23.62 10.83 -12.70
CA THR A 177 -22.33 10.16 -12.57
C THR A 177 -22.25 9.50 -11.21
N LEU A 178 -21.88 8.23 -11.18
CA LEU A 178 -21.61 7.48 -9.97
C LEU A 178 -20.20 7.84 -9.48
N PRO A 179 -20.00 8.11 -8.18
CA PRO A 179 -18.70 8.46 -7.64
C PRO A 179 -17.73 7.27 -7.72
N GLY A 180 -16.45 7.59 -7.87
CA GLY A 180 -15.39 6.58 -7.92
C GLY A 180 -15.23 5.84 -6.58
N GLY A 181 -14.79 4.58 -6.67
CA GLY A 181 -14.47 3.72 -5.51
C GLY A 181 -15.67 3.13 -4.75
N ASP A 182 -16.82 3.79 -4.74
CA ASP A 182 -17.99 3.35 -3.98
C ASP A 182 -18.60 2.04 -4.48
N LEU A 183 -18.50 1.81 -5.79
CA LEU A 183 -19.02 0.64 -6.48
C LEU A 183 -17.97 -0.46 -6.68
N GLY A 184 -16.70 -0.16 -6.41
CA GLY A 184 -15.58 -1.07 -6.73
C GLY A 184 -15.54 -1.54 -8.18
N LEU A 185 -16.14 -0.80 -9.12
CA LEU A 185 -16.01 -1.09 -10.55
C LEU A 185 -14.54 -1.03 -10.95
N TRP A 186 -14.07 -1.95 -11.77
CA TRP A 186 -12.70 -1.92 -12.27
C TRP A 186 -12.60 -2.48 -13.68
N LEU A 187 -11.54 -2.12 -14.39
CA LEU A 187 -11.20 -2.67 -15.71
C LEU A 187 -10.35 -3.94 -15.53
N GLU A 188 -10.21 -4.73 -16.59
CA GLU A 188 -9.39 -5.96 -16.52
C GLU A 188 -7.91 -5.66 -16.26
N SER A 189 -7.38 -4.56 -16.81
CA SER A 189 -5.97 -4.21 -16.69
C SER A 189 -5.75 -2.71 -16.46
N ASP A 190 -4.61 -2.37 -15.85
CA ASP A 190 -4.10 -1.01 -15.82
C ASP A 190 -3.44 -0.62 -17.15
N SER A 191 -2.97 0.63 -17.21
CA SER A 191 -2.28 1.19 -18.39
C SER A 191 -0.96 0.49 -18.71
N ASP A 192 -0.36 -0.19 -17.74
CA ASP A 192 0.90 -0.92 -17.88
C ASP A 192 0.68 -2.38 -18.30
N GLY A 193 -0.59 -2.82 -18.39
CA GLY A 193 -0.98 -4.17 -18.78
C GLY A 193 -0.97 -5.19 -17.64
N ASN A 194 -0.89 -4.74 -16.38
CA ASN A 194 -1.11 -5.60 -15.23
C ASN A 194 -2.60 -5.79 -14.98
N ALA A 195 -2.98 -6.98 -14.54
CA ALA A 195 -4.28 -7.29 -13.98
C ALA A 195 -4.63 -6.22 -12.96
N CYS A 196 -5.83 -5.65 -13.06
CA CYS A 196 -6.19 -4.52 -12.22
C CYS A 196 -6.12 -4.86 -10.72
N ALA A 197 -6.41 -6.09 -10.34
CA ALA A 197 -6.26 -6.54 -8.97
C ALA A 197 -4.81 -6.41 -8.44
N VAL A 198 -3.82 -6.70 -9.27
CA VAL A 198 -2.40 -6.55 -8.95
C VAL A 198 -2.03 -5.06 -8.83
N ALA A 199 -2.46 -4.26 -9.81
CA ALA A 199 -2.23 -2.82 -9.80
C ALA A 199 -2.87 -2.13 -8.58
N GLN A 200 -4.11 -2.50 -8.24
CA GLN A 200 -4.84 -1.98 -7.09
C GLN A 200 -4.16 -2.35 -5.78
N THR A 201 -3.64 -3.57 -5.65
CA THR A 201 -2.86 -3.98 -4.46
C THR A 201 -1.61 -3.11 -4.30
N ASN A 202 -0.88 -2.84 -5.39
CA ASN A 202 0.27 -1.93 -5.38
C ASN A 202 -0.13 -0.52 -4.95
N ALA A 203 -1.24 0.00 -5.49
CA ALA A 203 -1.71 1.36 -5.23
C ALA A 203 -2.18 1.54 -3.77
N LEU A 204 -2.99 0.60 -3.26
CA LEU A 204 -3.49 0.59 -1.87
C LEU A 204 -2.37 0.51 -0.83
N LEU A 205 -1.29 -0.20 -1.13
CA LEU A 205 -0.15 -0.36 -0.21
C LEU A 205 0.93 0.71 -0.36
N SER A 206 0.86 1.57 -1.37
CA SER A 206 1.92 2.56 -1.64
C SER A 206 2.14 3.56 -0.50
N GLY A 207 1.07 4.12 0.07
CA GLY A 207 1.15 5.05 1.20
C GLY A 207 1.64 4.36 2.47
N LEU A 208 1.02 3.23 2.83
CA LEU A 208 1.42 2.42 3.98
C LEU A 208 2.91 2.02 3.91
N ARG A 209 3.35 1.57 2.74
CA ARG A 209 4.74 1.21 2.47
C ARG A 209 5.68 2.38 2.71
N ASP A 210 5.41 3.53 2.14
CA ASP A 210 6.33 4.66 2.25
C ASP A 210 6.40 5.19 3.70
N GLN A 211 5.27 5.23 4.39
CA GLN A 211 5.16 5.65 5.79
C GLN A 211 5.91 4.67 6.73
N SER A 212 5.64 3.35 6.62
CA SER A 212 6.30 2.37 7.49
C SER A 212 7.80 2.25 7.17
N ARG A 213 8.18 2.33 5.89
CA ARG A 213 9.59 2.31 5.47
C ARG A 213 10.35 3.48 6.05
N MET A 214 9.83 4.71 5.90
CA MET A 214 10.49 5.90 6.42
C MET A 214 10.57 5.87 7.94
N SER A 215 9.53 5.37 8.62
CA SER A 215 9.53 5.18 10.07
C SER A 215 10.64 4.23 10.52
N LEU A 216 10.70 3.02 9.93
CA LEU A 216 11.71 2.01 10.25
C LEU A 216 13.13 2.50 9.93
N MET A 217 13.33 3.17 8.80
CA MET A 217 14.62 3.77 8.44
C MET A 217 15.05 4.84 9.45
N THR A 218 14.14 5.71 9.89
CA THR A 218 14.43 6.75 10.88
C THR A 218 14.80 6.13 12.23
N LEU A 219 14.04 5.14 12.70
CA LEU A 219 14.31 4.45 13.97
C LEU A 219 15.59 3.61 13.91
N ALA A 220 15.85 2.89 12.82
CA ALA A 220 17.08 2.13 12.61
C ALA A 220 18.32 3.04 12.67
N SER A 221 18.18 4.27 12.20
CA SER A 221 19.29 5.24 12.20
C SER A 221 19.70 5.71 13.61
N MET A 222 18.84 5.52 14.63
CA MET A 222 19.18 5.80 16.03
C MET A 222 20.27 4.85 16.53
N VAL A 223 20.18 3.58 16.15
CA VAL A 223 21.19 2.58 16.48
C VAL A 223 22.53 2.97 15.84
N SER A 224 22.55 3.25 14.53
CA SER A 224 23.79 3.64 13.88
C SER A 224 24.31 4.98 14.43
N ALA A 225 23.44 5.96 14.71
CA ALA A 225 23.83 7.20 15.36
C ALA A 225 24.58 6.99 16.69
N ALA A 226 24.04 6.12 17.55
CA ALA A 226 24.65 5.79 18.83
C ALA A 226 26.01 5.09 18.66
N LEU A 227 26.06 4.05 17.82
CA LEU A 227 27.27 3.25 17.66
C LEU A 227 28.39 4.04 16.95
N ASP A 228 28.04 4.83 15.94
CA ASP A 228 29.00 5.64 15.18
C ASP A 228 29.57 6.80 16.01
N SER A 229 28.83 7.28 17.02
CA SER A 229 29.32 8.26 18.00
C SER A 229 30.12 7.62 19.15
N GLY A 230 30.27 6.29 19.15
CA GLY A 230 30.99 5.53 20.17
C GLY A 230 30.19 5.28 21.45
N MET A 231 28.87 5.51 21.44
CA MET A 231 27.98 5.15 22.55
C MET A 231 27.72 3.65 22.56
N SER A 232 27.53 3.10 23.77
CA SER A 232 26.97 1.76 23.94
C SER A 232 25.44 1.84 23.90
N LEU A 233 24.79 0.83 23.32
CA LEU A 233 23.35 0.62 23.46
C LEU A 233 22.96 0.41 24.95
N PRO A 234 21.70 0.73 25.35
CA PRO A 234 21.27 0.66 26.73
C PRO A 234 21.36 -0.76 27.31
N ALA A 235 21.83 -0.84 28.56
CA ALA A 235 21.67 -2.04 29.38
C ALA A 235 20.18 -2.24 29.74
N ASP A 236 19.85 -3.44 30.23
CA ASP A 236 18.50 -3.73 30.73
C ASP A 236 18.06 -2.73 31.82
N GLY A 237 16.82 -2.26 31.75
CA GLY A 237 16.23 -1.25 32.63
C GLY A 237 16.75 0.17 32.42
N SER A 238 17.47 0.43 31.32
CA SER A 238 18.14 1.70 31.04
C SER A 238 17.66 2.34 29.74
N SER A 239 17.90 3.64 29.59
CA SER A 239 17.65 4.41 28.38
C SER A 239 18.86 5.25 28.01
N ILE A 240 19.08 5.47 26.72
CA ILE A 240 20.03 6.45 26.19
C ILE A 240 19.29 7.48 25.34
N ASP A 241 19.74 8.72 25.43
CA ASP A 241 19.31 9.83 24.57
C ASP A 241 20.30 9.98 23.43
N VAL A 242 19.81 9.93 22.19
CA VAL A 242 20.59 10.07 20.95
C VAL A 242 20.13 11.28 20.12
N THR A 243 19.42 12.23 20.75
CA THR A 243 18.85 13.41 20.08
C THR A 243 19.93 14.29 19.44
N GLY A 244 21.08 14.46 20.11
CA GLY A 244 22.19 15.26 19.60
C GLY A 244 22.81 14.63 18.34
N GLU A 245 22.99 13.31 18.37
CA GLU A 245 23.57 12.48 17.32
C GLU A 245 22.64 12.42 16.10
N MET A 246 21.33 12.36 16.33
CA MET A 246 20.32 12.44 15.28
C MET A 246 20.30 13.81 14.59
N ASN A 247 20.31 14.90 15.37
CA ASN A 247 20.42 16.26 14.81
C ASN A 247 21.75 16.48 14.06
N ALA A 248 22.84 15.86 14.51
CA ALA A 248 24.14 15.94 13.84
C ALA A 248 24.13 15.32 12.43
N LYS A 249 23.13 14.48 12.08
CA LYS A 249 22.94 13.97 10.71
C LYS A 249 22.49 15.07 9.73
N GLY A 250 22.02 16.22 10.21
CA GLY A 250 21.78 17.41 9.39
C GLY A 250 20.63 17.31 8.39
N VAL A 251 19.59 16.54 8.70
CA VAL A 251 18.40 16.38 7.84
C VAL A 251 17.72 17.74 7.64
N SER A 252 17.58 18.17 6.39
CA SER A 252 17.04 19.50 6.08
C SER A 252 15.57 19.64 6.47
N GLY A 253 15.22 20.78 7.07
CA GLY A 253 13.85 21.10 7.49
C GLY A 253 13.35 20.28 8.68
N VAL A 254 14.19 19.44 9.29
CA VAL A 254 13.84 18.56 10.40
C VAL A 254 14.68 18.89 11.62
N THR A 255 14.03 18.98 12.78
CA THR A 255 14.70 19.04 14.08
C THR A 255 14.19 17.92 14.96
N PHE A 256 15.09 17.09 15.50
CA PHE A 256 14.73 16.08 16.48
C PHE A 256 14.63 16.72 17.86
N SER A 257 13.46 16.66 18.49
CA SER A 257 13.22 17.14 19.85
C SER A 257 13.43 16.02 20.88
N THR A 258 13.23 14.77 20.48
CA THR A 258 13.53 13.58 21.29
C THR A 258 13.93 12.44 20.37
N ALA A 259 14.98 11.71 20.74
CA ALA A 259 15.34 10.42 20.17
C ALA A 259 15.94 9.55 21.28
N ALA A 260 15.23 8.51 21.72
CA ALA A 260 15.66 7.65 22.82
C ALA A 260 15.56 6.17 22.49
N ILE A 261 16.58 5.40 22.89
CA ILE A 261 16.58 3.93 22.87
C ILE A 261 16.51 3.45 24.31
N THR A 262 15.49 2.65 24.62
CA THR A 262 15.27 2.08 25.95
C THR A 262 15.26 0.55 25.86
N ARG A 263 15.77 -0.12 26.90
CA ARG A 263 15.68 -1.57 27.01
C ARG A 263 14.96 -1.96 28.30
N SER A 264 13.95 -2.80 28.17
CA SER A 264 13.14 -3.33 29.29
C SER A 264 13.02 -4.85 29.16
N GLY A 265 13.83 -5.58 29.93
CA GLY A 265 14.03 -7.02 29.77
C GLY A 265 14.61 -7.36 28.39
N SER A 266 13.85 -8.15 27.63
CA SER A 266 14.16 -8.48 26.24
C SER A 266 13.68 -7.41 25.24
N GLU A 267 12.76 -6.53 25.64
CA GLU A 267 12.15 -5.57 24.73
C GLU A 267 13.04 -4.34 24.52
N TRP A 268 13.17 -3.95 23.25
CA TRP A 268 13.80 -2.71 22.81
C TRP A 268 12.72 -1.72 22.40
N GLN A 269 12.77 -0.53 22.99
CA GLN A 269 11.85 0.55 22.69
C GLN A 269 12.61 1.70 22.06
N TYR A 270 12.06 2.23 20.98
CA TYR A 270 12.57 3.35 20.22
C TYR A 270 11.51 4.43 20.20
N THR A 271 11.89 5.67 20.53
CA THR A 271 10.99 6.81 20.49
C THR A 271 11.67 7.98 19.79
N ILE A 272 10.97 8.57 18.83
CA ILE A 272 11.36 9.80 18.16
C ILE A 272 10.20 10.79 18.22
N SER A 273 10.52 12.04 18.54
CA SER A 273 9.70 13.20 18.19
C SER A 273 10.57 14.15 17.38
N LEU A 274 10.07 14.56 16.22
CA LEU A 274 10.73 15.51 15.35
C LEU A 274 9.71 16.53 14.85
N THR A 275 10.21 17.72 14.55
CA THR A 275 9.44 18.81 13.96
C THR A 275 9.91 19.00 12.52
N TYR A 276 8.96 19.04 11.58
CA TYR A 276 9.17 19.40 10.19
C TYR A 276 8.70 20.83 9.94
N THR A 277 9.61 21.70 9.51
CA THR A 277 9.29 23.10 9.18
C THR A 277 9.03 23.24 7.69
N VAL A 278 7.81 23.61 7.31
CA VAL A 278 7.41 23.90 5.93
C VAL A 278 6.54 25.14 5.87
N SER A 279 6.75 25.98 4.85
CA SER A 279 6.01 27.25 4.68
C SER A 279 6.06 28.20 5.88
N GLY A 280 7.08 28.06 6.75
CA GLY A 280 7.24 28.87 7.96
C GLY A 280 6.43 28.40 9.18
N SER A 281 5.75 27.26 9.07
CA SER A 281 5.05 26.58 10.15
C SER A 281 5.75 25.27 10.50
N ASP A 282 5.58 24.84 11.75
CA ASP A 282 6.15 23.63 12.31
C ASP A 282 5.05 22.58 12.45
N TYR A 283 5.34 21.34 12.04
CA TYR A 283 4.44 20.19 12.12
C TYR A 283 5.16 19.02 12.77
N ASP A 284 4.53 18.38 13.76
CA ASP A 284 5.18 17.31 14.50
C ASP A 284 4.99 15.94 13.85
N ILE A 285 6.07 15.15 13.91
CA ILE A 285 6.08 13.73 13.56
C ILE A 285 6.61 12.96 14.76
N SER A 286 5.82 12.01 15.25
CA SER A 286 6.20 11.12 16.35
C SER A 286 6.24 9.68 15.88
N LEU A 287 7.30 8.97 16.21
CA LEU A 287 7.50 7.56 15.90
C LEU A 287 7.77 6.80 17.19
N SER A 288 7.15 5.64 17.38
CA SER A 288 7.47 4.74 18.48
C SER A 288 7.49 3.29 18.00
N MET A 289 8.46 2.51 18.45
CA MET A 289 8.49 1.08 18.14
C MET A 289 8.93 0.30 19.37
N ALA A 290 8.23 -0.78 19.67
CA ALA A 290 8.71 -1.85 20.54
C ALA A 290 9.09 -3.07 19.70
N HIS A 291 10.22 -3.67 20.03
CA HIS A 291 10.74 -4.86 19.38
C HIS A 291 11.20 -5.87 20.43
N THR A 292 10.63 -7.07 20.38
CA THR A 292 11.03 -8.19 21.25
C THR A 292 11.66 -9.29 20.39
N PRO A 293 13.00 -9.45 20.44
CA PRO A 293 13.69 -10.56 19.80
C PRO A 293 13.30 -11.88 20.49
N GLY A 294 13.24 -12.94 19.69
CA GLY A 294 13.01 -14.30 20.17
C GLY A 294 14.31 -15.02 20.54
N VAL A 295 14.30 -16.34 20.39
CA VAL A 295 15.47 -17.20 20.69
C VAL A 295 16.62 -17.02 19.70
N ASP A 296 16.32 -16.50 18.51
CA ASP A 296 17.27 -16.22 17.43
C ASP A 296 16.76 -15.04 16.57
N LEU A 297 17.48 -14.72 15.50
CA LEU A 297 17.15 -13.63 14.58
C LEU A 297 15.96 -13.92 13.66
N MET A 298 15.50 -15.17 13.63
CA MET A 298 14.40 -15.64 12.77
C MET A 298 13.07 -15.69 13.53
N ASN A 299 13.06 -15.31 14.80
CA ASN A 299 11.88 -15.27 15.64
C ASN A 299 11.83 -13.93 16.36
N TYR A 300 10.78 -13.15 16.17
CA TYR A 300 10.60 -11.89 16.89
C TYR A 300 9.17 -11.37 16.76
N THR A 301 8.80 -10.46 17.66
CA THR A 301 7.54 -9.71 17.58
C THR A 301 7.82 -8.23 17.79
N GLY A 302 6.87 -7.39 17.39
CA GLY A 302 6.91 -5.99 17.74
C GLY A 302 5.76 -5.21 17.15
N HIS A 303 5.76 -3.92 17.48
CA HIS A 303 4.81 -2.96 16.93
C HIS A 303 5.51 -1.63 16.71
N LEU A 304 5.14 -0.97 15.61
CA LEU A 304 5.51 0.39 15.26
C LEU A 304 4.23 1.23 15.29
N THR A 305 4.30 2.43 15.84
CA THR A 305 3.27 3.46 15.72
C THR A 305 3.89 4.76 15.21
N TYR A 306 3.09 5.54 14.49
CA TYR A 306 3.46 6.88 14.06
C TYR A 306 2.29 7.84 14.07
N LEU A 307 2.59 9.10 14.33
CA LEU A 307 1.71 10.25 14.20
C LEU A 307 2.41 11.28 13.32
N VAL A 308 1.71 11.80 12.33
CA VAL A 308 2.23 12.79 11.38
C VAL A 308 1.20 13.91 11.26
N GLU A 309 1.56 15.11 11.69
CA GLU A 309 0.72 16.30 11.54
C GLU A 309 0.79 16.84 10.11
N GLY A 310 -0.37 17.20 9.58
CA GLY A 310 -0.56 17.82 8.28
C GLY A 310 -1.67 18.87 8.34
N GLU A 311 -1.86 19.62 7.26
CA GLU A 311 -2.84 20.70 7.23
C GLU A 311 -3.40 20.89 5.83
N GLN A 312 -4.73 21.00 5.72
CA GLN A 312 -5.38 21.28 4.45
C GLN A 312 -4.97 22.66 3.93
N GLY A 313 -4.51 22.72 2.68
CA GLY A 313 -4.08 23.95 2.02
C GLY A 313 -2.58 24.25 2.15
N VAL A 314 -1.80 23.37 2.77
CA VAL A 314 -0.33 23.48 2.86
C VAL A 314 0.32 22.43 1.97
N SER A 315 0.83 22.88 0.82
CA SER A 315 1.40 22.02 -0.22
C SER A 315 2.45 21.03 0.30
N GLY A 316 2.19 19.75 0.05
CA GLY A 316 3.09 18.64 0.32
C GLY A 316 2.86 17.98 1.69
N ILE A 317 1.90 18.45 2.48
CA ILE A 317 1.55 17.89 3.79
C ILE A 317 0.03 17.71 3.99
N GLU A 318 -0.76 17.76 2.92
CA GLU A 318 -2.21 17.65 3.01
C GLU A 318 -2.68 16.21 3.21
N PHE A 319 -3.61 16.04 4.16
CA PHE A 319 -4.37 14.81 4.32
C PHE A 319 -5.85 15.04 3.99
N PRO A 320 -6.58 14.01 3.49
CA PRO A 320 -8.03 14.08 3.32
C PRO A 320 -8.74 14.26 4.68
N GLY A 321 -10.01 14.66 4.66
CA GLY A 321 -10.82 14.83 5.89
C GLY A 321 -11.88 15.92 5.72
N GLY A 322 -12.76 15.79 4.73
CA GLY A 322 -13.84 16.75 4.45
C GLY A 322 -14.85 16.89 5.58
N ASN A 323 -14.99 15.87 6.43
CA ASN A 323 -15.90 15.87 7.57
C ASN A 323 -15.37 16.60 8.82
N CYS A 324 -14.08 16.96 8.87
CA CYS A 324 -13.50 17.69 10.00
C CYS A 324 -13.88 19.18 9.98
N ALA A 325 -14.07 19.77 11.16
CA ALA A 325 -14.39 21.20 11.28
C ALA A 325 -13.16 22.12 11.10
N GLN A 326 -11.97 21.68 11.52
CA GLN A 326 -10.70 22.39 11.33
C GLN A 326 -9.98 21.97 10.04
N ASN A 327 -8.87 22.65 9.69
CA ASN A 327 -7.97 22.27 8.58
C ASN A 327 -6.83 21.35 9.03
N GLU A 328 -6.48 21.37 10.31
CA GLU A 328 -5.45 20.53 10.93
C GLU A 328 -5.84 19.06 10.89
N ARG A 329 -4.89 18.19 10.54
CA ARG A 329 -5.07 16.74 10.43
C ARG A 329 -3.89 16.04 11.06
N THR A 330 -4.13 14.86 11.63
CA THR A 330 -3.06 13.95 12.03
C THR A 330 -3.28 12.60 11.40
N ARG A 331 -2.31 12.14 10.62
CA ARG A 331 -2.25 10.76 10.15
C ARG A 331 -1.70 9.90 11.28
N ALA A 332 -2.50 8.95 11.74
CA ALA A 332 -2.06 7.94 12.70
C ALA A 332 -1.91 6.59 11.98
N GLY A 333 -0.84 5.87 12.30
CA GLY A 333 -0.64 4.53 11.80
C GLY A 333 0.02 3.62 12.83
N SER A 334 -0.26 2.33 12.67
CA SER A 334 0.33 1.25 13.44
C SER A 334 0.72 0.10 12.52
N LEU A 335 1.79 -0.62 12.86
CA LEU A 335 2.26 -1.83 12.19
C LEU A 335 2.71 -2.82 13.26
N ALA A 336 1.89 -3.83 13.51
CA ALA A 336 2.24 -5.00 14.31
C ALA A 336 2.86 -6.07 13.41
N TYR A 337 3.86 -6.77 13.92
CA TYR A 337 4.56 -7.81 13.17
C TYR A 337 4.98 -8.99 14.07
N GLU A 338 4.92 -10.18 13.50
CA GLU A 338 5.40 -11.43 14.09
C GLU A 338 6.16 -12.23 13.03
N ARG A 339 7.40 -12.60 13.35
CA ARG A 339 8.20 -13.54 12.57
C ARG A 339 8.34 -14.85 13.32
N ALA A 340 8.09 -15.94 12.61
CA ALA A 340 8.34 -17.31 13.06
C ALA A 340 9.06 -18.10 11.96
N GLY A 341 10.39 -18.16 12.03
CA GLY A 341 11.22 -18.75 10.99
C GLY A 341 11.13 -17.96 9.68
N ASP A 342 10.69 -18.63 8.62
CA ASP A 342 10.47 -18.01 7.31
C ASP A 342 9.06 -17.39 7.19
N ASN A 343 8.19 -17.53 8.18
CA ASN A 343 6.86 -16.92 8.13
C ASN A 343 6.85 -15.50 8.73
N MET A 344 6.21 -14.57 8.04
CA MET A 344 5.95 -13.21 8.50
C MET A 344 4.45 -12.94 8.53
N SER A 345 3.96 -12.47 9.68
CA SER A 345 2.59 -11.99 9.85
C SER A 345 2.59 -10.51 10.19
N LEU A 346 1.76 -9.72 9.50
CA LEU A 346 1.68 -8.27 9.66
C LEU A 346 0.23 -7.85 9.86
N GLN A 347 0.02 -6.84 10.72
CA GLN A 347 -1.19 -6.04 10.70
C GLN A 347 -0.82 -4.57 10.73
N ALA A 348 -1.23 -3.82 9.71
CA ALA A 348 -1.14 -2.38 9.72
C ALA A 348 -2.53 -1.75 9.77
N ARG A 349 -2.64 -0.64 10.50
CA ARG A 349 -3.85 0.18 10.53
C ARG A 349 -3.49 1.63 10.32
N VAL A 350 -4.23 2.33 9.48
CA VAL A 350 -3.96 3.72 9.12
C VAL A 350 -5.25 4.52 9.08
N VAL A 351 -5.19 5.74 9.61
CA VAL A 351 -6.35 6.62 9.66
C VAL A 351 -5.95 8.10 9.60
N THR A 352 -6.84 8.97 9.12
CA THR A 352 -6.70 10.42 9.32
C THR A 352 -7.64 10.89 10.42
N LEU A 353 -7.07 11.55 11.43
CA LEU A 353 -7.77 12.19 12.54
C LEU A 353 -7.97 13.68 12.26
N CYS A 354 -9.04 14.24 12.82
CA CYS A 354 -9.24 15.69 12.82
C CYS A 354 -8.36 16.35 13.89
N GLY A 355 -7.74 17.49 13.58
CA GLY A 355 -6.90 18.24 14.52
C GLY A 355 -5.45 17.78 14.56
N HIS A 356 -4.67 18.50 15.38
CA HIS A 356 -3.31 18.17 15.81
C HIS A 356 -3.31 17.76 17.28
N GLY A 357 -2.18 17.24 17.79
CA GLY A 357 -2.05 16.90 19.21
C GLY A 357 -3.07 15.88 19.73
N ASN A 358 -3.57 15.01 18.85
CA ASN A 358 -4.58 14.01 19.18
C ASN A 358 -4.12 13.09 20.32
N SER A 359 -5.07 12.52 21.06
CA SER A 359 -4.81 11.52 22.10
C SER A 359 -5.81 10.37 21.99
N GLY A 360 -5.48 9.21 22.56
CA GLY A 360 -6.38 8.04 22.55
C GLY A 360 -6.58 7.42 21.15
N MET A 361 -5.66 7.65 20.20
CA MET A 361 -5.77 7.06 18.86
C MET A 361 -5.33 5.61 18.76
N PHE A 362 -4.69 5.08 19.81
CA PHE A 362 -4.23 3.70 19.86
C PHE A 362 -4.97 2.95 20.96
N ASN A 363 -5.36 1.70 20.67
CA ASN A 363 -5.97 0.78 21.63
C ASN A 363 -4.90 0.21 22.61
N THR A 364 -5.29 -0.72 23.47
CA THR A 364 -4.39 -1.33 24.47
C THR A 364 -3.26 -2.17 23.88
N ASP A 365 -3.40 -2.62 22.63
CA ASP A 365 -2.39 -3.36 21.88
C ASP A 365 -1.49 -2.46 21.02
N ASN A 366 -1.60 -1.13 21.21
CA ASN A 366 -0.91 -0.10 20.44
C ASN A 366 -1.24 -0.14 18.93
N GLN A 367 -2.42 -0.63 18.58
CA GLN A 367 -2.94 -0.53 17.22
C GLN A 367 -3.83 0.69 17.10
N VAL A 368 -3.93 1.28 15.90
CA VAL A 368 -4.87 2.40 15.69
C VAL A 368 -6.28 1.92 16.03
N ASP A 369 -6.96 2.67 16.90
CA ASP A 369 -8.26 2.33 17.44
C ASP A 369 -9.39 2.63 16.44
N VAL A 370 -10.03 1.57 15.95
CA VAL A 370 -11.21 1.63 15.07
C VAL A 370 -12.37 2.38 15.71
N ASN A 371 -12.45 2.39 17.05
CA ASN A 371 -13.53 3.02 17.80
C ASN A 371 -13.32 4.52 18.04
N ASN A 372 -12.14 5.08 17.71
CA ASN A 372 -11.85 6.51 17.85
C ASN A 372 -12.55 7.38 16.77
N LYS A 373 -13.86 7.20 16.62
CA LYS A 373 -14.69 7.78 15.57
C LYS A 373 -14.99 9.25 15.83
N TYR A 374 -14.93 10.05 14.77
CA TYR A 374 -15.31 11.46 14.83
C TYR A 374 -16.79 11.62 15.19
N HIS A 375 -17.04 12.49 16.16
CA HIS A 375 -18.36 13.03 16.47
C HIS A 375 -18.19 14.50 16.84
N ASN A 376 -18.89 15.40 16.14
CA ASN A 376 -18.67 16.85 16.24
C ASN A 376 -18.84 17.45 17.65
N VAL A 377 -19.50 16.74 18.57
CA VAL A 377 -19.68 17.18 19.97
C VAL A 377 -18.82 16.37 20.93
N ASP A 378 -18.80 15.05 20.80
CA ASP A 378 -18.25 14.15 21.83
C ASP A 378 -16.80 13.72 21.54
N ASN A 379 -16.41 13.71 20.26
CA ASN A 379 -15.07 13.34 19.82
C ASN A 379 -14.68 14.11 18.55
N PRO A 380 -14.47 15.43 18.62
CA PRO A 380 -14.19 16.26 17.45
C PRO A 380 -12.82 15.97 16.82
N ASP A 381 -11.96 15.22 17.52
CA ASP A 381 -10.60 14.87 17.13
C ASP A 381 -10.48 13.41 16.68
N GLY A 382 -11.60 12.70 16.59
CA GLY A 382 -11.66 11.33 16.06
C GLY A 382 -11.43 11.27 14.55
N TRP A 383 -11.37 10.05 14.03
CA TRP A 383 -11.29 9.85 12.58
C TRP A 383 -12.64 10.05 11.92
N SER A 384 -12.66 10.87 10.88
CA SER A 384 -13.90 11.27 10.21
C SER A 384 -14.10 10.58 8.88
N GLU A 385 -13.02 10.07 8.30
CA GLU A 385 -12.95 9.46 6.97
C GLU A 385 -11.82 8.41 6.94
N ASN A 386 -11.85 7.54 5.93
CA ASN A 386 -10.81 6.60 5.54
C ASN A 386 -10.05 5.95 6.70
N PHE A 387 -10.64 4.90 7.26
CA PHE A 387 -9.92 3.93 8.08
C PHE A 387 -9.52 2.74 7.21
N SER A 388 -8.26 2.29 7.28
CA SER A 388 -7.83 1.08 6.60
C SER A 388 -7.06 0.12 7.50
N ILE A 389 -7.22 -1.16 7.22
CA ILE A 389 -6.51 -2.28 7.84
C ILE A 389 -5.90 -3.12 6.73
N PHE A 390 -4.59 -3.35 6.83
CA PHE A 390 -3.89 -4.30 5.99
C PHE A 390 -3.42 -5.47 6.85
N GLY A 391 -3.84 -6.68 6.49
CA GLY A 391 -3.36 -7.93 7.07
C GLY A 391 -2.55 -8.71 6.06
N ALA A 392 -1.47 -9.35 6.50
CA ALA A 392 -0.69 -10.26 5.67
C ALA A 392 -0.12 -11.42 6.48
N ASN A 393 -0.02 -12.59 5.85
CA ASN A 393 0.69 -13.76 6.35
C ASN A 393 1.36 -14.45 5.16
N PHE A 394 2.69 -14.43 5.13
CA PHE A 394 3.46 -14.84 3.96
C PHE A 394 4.82 -15.41 4.32
N ASP A 395 5.34 -16.21 3.41
CA ASP A 395 6.69 -16.76 3.46
C ASP A 395 7.71 -15.69 3.02
N LEU A 396 8.72 -15.40 3.85
CA LEU A 396 9.75 -14.38 3.62
C LEU A 396 10.68 -14.72 2.47
N THR A 397 10.81 -15.99 2.12
CA THR A 397 11.67 -16.41 1.01
C THR A 397 10.96 -16.18 -0.31
N THR A 398 9.70 -16.58 -0.40
CA THR A 398 8.95 -16.56 -1.66
C THR A 398 7.99 -15.38 -1.80
N LEU A 399 7.58 -14.75 -0.71
CA LEU A 399 6.48 -13.78 -0.61
C LEU A 399 5.11 -14.37 -0.99
N ALA A 400 5.01 -15.70 -1.13
CA ALA A 400 3.72 -16.35 -1.28
C ALA A 400 2.98 -16.34 0.06
N GLY A 401 1.71 -16.01 0.01
CA GLY A 401 0.90 -15.84 1.22
C GLY A 401 -0.47 -15.28 0.91
N GLN A 402 -1.13 -14.84 1.98
CA GLN A 402 -2.46 -14.24 1.95
C GLN A 402 -2.36 -12.78 2.35
N TYR A 403 -3.07 -11.92 1.62
CA TYR A 403 -3.10 -10.48 1.82
C TYR A 403 -4.54 -10.01 1.82
N ALA A 404 -4.90 -9.19 2.81
CA ALA A 404 -6.22 -8.59 2.92
C ALA A 404 -6.09 -7.10 3.17
N TYR A 405 -6.81 -6.29 2.39
CA TYR A 405 -6.93 -4.86 2.59
C TYR A 405 -8.39 -4.51 2.81
N VAL A 406 -8.70 -4.00 4.00
CA VAL A 406 -10.03 -3.58 4.42
C VAL A 406 -10.03 -2.07 4.56
N TRP A 407 -11.03 -1.39 4.03
CA TRP A 407 -11.18 0.05 4.26
C TRP A 407 -12.63 0.48 4.38
N GLN A 408 -12.84 1.54 5.14
CA GLN A 408 -14.12 2.20 5.30
C GLN A 408 -13.95 3.69 4.98
N ALA A 409 -14.67 4.16 3.96
CA ALA A 409 -14.48 5.50 3.40
C ALA A 409 -15.01 6.59 4.34
N GLY A 410 -16.18 6.36 4.96
CA GLY A 410 -16.78 7.26 5.93
C GLY A 410 -16.96 6.62 7.30
N VAL A 411 -16.88 7.42 8.37
CA VAL A 411 -17.13 6.96 9.76
C VAL A 411 -18.53 6.37 9.96
N ASN A 412 -19.48 6.75 9.11
CA ASN A 412 -20.89 6.33 9.14
C ASN A 412 -21.25 5.25 8.11
N ASP A 413 -20.29 4.74 7.34
CA ASP A 413 -20.56 3.69 6.37
C ASP A 413 -21.12 2.43 7.06
N SER A 414 -22.04 1.74 6.40
CA SER A 414 -22.67 0.54 6.93
C SER A 414 -21.81 -0.72 6.79
N ASN A 415 -20.78 -0.67 5.95
CA ASN A 415 -19.95 -1.80 5.56
C ASN A 415 -18.55 -1.34 5.22
N SER A 416 -17.57 -2.23 5.39
CA SER A 416 -16.22 -2.06 4.86
C SER A 416 -16.14 -2.62 3.45
N ARG A 417 -15.25 -2.05 2.66
CA ARG A 417 -14.78 -2.57 1.37
C ARG A 417 -13.57 -3.47 1.65
N ILE A 418 -13.55 -4.64 1.05
CA ILE A 418 -12.58 -5.70 1.35
C ILE A 418 -11.99 -6.22 0.05
N PHE A 419 -10.68 -6.24 -0.01
CA PHE A 419 -9.90 -6.74 -1.13
C PHE A 419 -8.93 -7.82 -0.62
N ASN A 420 -9.12 -9.06 -1.06
CA ASN A 420 -8.30 -10.20 -0.68
C ASN A 420 -7.54 -10.70 -1.90
N ILE A 421 -6.25 -10.99 -1.75
CA ILE A 421 -5.39 -11.46 -2.84
C ILE A 421 -4.33 -12.42 -2.30
N GLY A 422 -4.01 -13.44 -3.10
CA GLY A 422 -3.01 -14.44 -2.73
C GLY A 422 -2.50 -15.20 -3.95
N PHE A 423 -1.40 -15.92 -3.74
CA PHE A 423 -0.78 -16.77 -4.75
C PHE A 423 -1.21 -18.23 -4.62
N ASN A 424 -1.32 -18.93 -5.74
CA ASN A 424 -1.65 -20.36 -5.74
C ASN A 424 -0.43 -21.25 -5.46
N SER A 425 0.79 -20.71 -5.60
CA SER A 425 2.04 -21.44 -5.36
C SER A 425 3.20 -20.50 -4.96
N PRO A 426 4.25 -21.05 -4.31
CA PRO A 426 5.46 -20.31 -3.98
C PRO A 426 6.26 -19.77 -5.18
N SER A 427 5.96 -20.21 -6.40
CA SER A 427 6.61 -19.69 -7.61
C SER A 427 6.13 -18.30 -8.01
N LEU A 428 5.07 -17.79 -7.38
CA LEU A 428 4.42 -16.51 -7.70
C LEU A 428 3.85 -16.41 -9.13
N ASP A 429 3.83 -17.49 -9.90
CA ASP A 429 3.44 -17.45 -11.31
C ASP A 429 1.97 -17.07 -11.52
N ASN A 430 1.11 -17.34 -10.53
CA ASN A 430 -0.30 -17.04 -10.61
C ASN A 430 -0.96 -16.99 -9.24
N GLY A 431 -2.13 -16.37 -9.21
CA GLY A 431 -2.93 -16.21 -8.02
C GLY A 431 -4.33 -15.74 -8.35
N GLU A 432 -5.05 -15.37 -7.32
CA GLU A 432 -6.43 -14.94 -7.43
C GLU A 432 -6.69 -13.80 -6.44
N ALA A 433 -7.58 -12.90 -6.84
CA ALA A 433 -8.04 -11.81 -6.02
C ALA A 433 -9.58 -11.78 -6.01
N HIS A 434 -10.13 -11.33 -4.88
CA HIS A 434 -11.54 -11.07 -4.71
C HIS A 434 -11.75 -9.69 -4.11
N PHE A 435 -12.82 -9.02 -4.55
CA PHE A 435 -13.30 -7.79 -3.94
C PHE A 435 -14.79 -7.90 -3.61
N GLY A 436 -15.16 -7.29 -2.48
CA GLY A 436 -16.54 -7.10 -2.09
C GLY A 436 -16.65 -6.35 -0.78
N TYR A 437 -17.72 -6.60 -0.05
CA TYR A 437 -18.06 -5.88 1.17
C TYR A 437 -18.21 -6.86 2.34
N GLY A 438 -17.92 -6.37 3.54
CA GLY A 438 -18.09 -7.11 4.79
C GLY A 438 -18.76 -6.27 5.86
N SER A 439 -18.55 -6.64 7.12
CA SER A 439 -18.98 -5.86 8.27
C SER A 439 -18.37 -4.45 8.29
N LYS A 440 -18.89 -3.58 9.16
CA LYS A 440 -18.24 -2.31 9.49
C LYS A 440 -16.82 -2.53 10.00
N ILE A 441 -15.99 -1.49 9.92
CA ILE A 441 -14.56 -1.61 10.24
C ILE A 441 -14.31 -2.05 11.68
N GLU A 442 -15.15 -1.64 12.63
CA GLU A 442 -15.08 -2.06 14.03
C GLU A 442 -15.49 -3.52 14.28
N ASP A 443 -16.22 -4.13 13.35
CA ASP A 443 -16.78 -5.49 13.48
C ASP A 443 -16.21 -6.44 12.40
N THR A 444 -15.14 -6.04 11.72
CA THR A 444 -14.60 -6.78 10.56
C THR A 444 -13.71 -7.93 11.00
N ASP A 445 -13.83 -9.04 10.29
CA ASP A 445 -12.98 -10.22 10.35
C ASP A 445 -12.11 -10.36 9.09
N GLY A 446 -12.13 -9.35 8.19
CA GLY A 446 -11.44 -9.38 6.91
C GLY A 446 -12.08 -10.25 5.83
N LEU A 447 -13.25 -10.87 6.09
CA LEU A 447 -13.95 -11.71 5.12
C LEU A 447 -14.88 -10.91 4.22
N ILE A 448 -14.87 -11.24 2.92
CA ILE A 448 -15.89 -10.77 1.97
C ILE A 448 -17.17 -11.56 2.24
N GLN A 449 -18.20 -10.88 2.71
CA GLN A 449 -19.50 -11.47 3.02
C GLN A 449 -20.43 -11.48 1.80
N GLY A 450 -20.20 -10.57 0.85
CA GLY A 450 -20.91 -10.49 -0.41
C GLY A 450 -20.60 -9.19 -1.16
N PHE A 451 -21.51 -8.79 -2.05
CA PHE A 451 -21.29 -7.68 -2.96
C PHE A 451 -22.46 -6.69 -2.96
N ILE A 452 -22.18 -5.39 -2.97
CA ILE A 452 -23.18 -4.33 -3.04
C ILE A 452 -23.07 -3.69 -4.43
N CYS A 453 -24.12 -3.82 -5.23
CA CYS A 453 -24.10 -3.41 -6.64
C CYS A 453 -24.52 -1.95 -6.88
N ASN A 454 -25.15 -1.31 -5.89
CA ASN A 454 -25.66 0.05 -6.02
C ASN A 454 -25.46 0.86 -4.74
N TRP A 455 -24.20 0.99 -4.32
CA TRP A 455 -23.82 1.73 -3.11
C TRP A 455 -24.24 3.20 -3.18
N ALA A 456 -23.78 3.94 -4.20
CA ALA A 456 -23.95 5.38 -4.31
C ALA A 456 -24.93 5.83 -5.41
N GLY A 457 -25.54 4.88 -6.14
CA GLY A 457 -26.47 5.21 -7.22
C GLY A 457 -27.90 5.42 -6.74
N PRO A 458 -28.83 5.67 -7.66
CA PRO A 458 -30.23 5.92 -7.35
C PRO A 458 -30.84 4.80 -6.50
N GLY A 459 -31.53 5.16 -5.42
CA GLY A 459 -32.05 4.21 -4.43
C GLY A 459 -31.10 3.91 -3.27
N ASN A 460 -29.78 4.11 -3.44
CA ASN A 460 -28.75 3.94 -2.41
C ASN A 460 -28.90 2.59 -1.65
N ASP A 461 -28.96 1.50 -2.42
CA ASP A 461 -29.24 0.17 -1.89
C ASP A 461 -27.94 -0.52 -1.47
N HIS A 462 -27.78 -0.68 -0.15
CA HIS A 462 -26.64 -1.35 0.45
C HIS A 462 -26.94 -2.85 0.73
N SER A 463 -27.96 -3.41 0.07
CA SER A 463 -28.27 -4.83 0.18
C SER A 463 -27.14 -5.67 -0.42
N MET A 464 -26.67 -6.63 0.37
CA MET A 464 -25.55 -7.49 0.00
C MET A 464 -26.07 -8.70 -0.78
N GLN A 465 -25.57 -8.87 -1.99
CA GLN A 465 -25.81 -10.01 -2.86
C GLN A 465 -24.74 -11.08 -2.61
N ALA A 466 -25.08 -12.35 -2.88
CA ALA A 466 -24.17 -13.49 -2.67
C ALA A 466 -23.13 -13.63 -3.80
N PHE A 467 -22.43 -12.54 -4.09
CA PHE A 467 -21.40 -12.43 -5.13
C PHE A 467 -20.10 -11.87 -4.56
N SER A 468 -19.06 -11.91 -5.39
CA SER A 468 -17.86 -11.08 -5.27
C SER A 468 -17.33 -10.79 -6.66
N GLN A 469 -16.62 -9.69 -6.86
CA GLN A 469 -15.76 -9.58 -8.03
C GLN A 469 -14.54 -10.47 -7.84
N ARG A 470 -14.13 -11.18 -8.88
CA ARG A 470 -12.96 -12.07 -8.87
C ARG A 470 -12.06 -11.79 -10.06
N GLN A 471 -10.75 -11.80 -9.84
CA GLN A 471 -9.78 -11.82 -10.93
C GLN A 471 -8.66 -12.82 -10.66
N PHE A 472 -8.50 -13.78 -11.56
CA PHE A 472 -7.31 -14.61 -11.63
C PHE A 472 -6.23 -13.86 -12.40
N PHE A 473 -4.98 -14.04 -12.01
CA PHE A 473 -3.85 -13.43 -12.70
C PHE A 473 -2.73 -14.43 -12.88
N GLN A 474 -1.98 -14.27 -13.97
CA GLN A 474 -0.83 -15.10 -14.29
C GLN A 474 0.29 -14.25 -14.83
N TYR A 475 1.49 -14.48 -14.34
CA TYR A 475 2.68 -13.77 -14.78
C TYR A 475 3.04 -14.13 -16.22
N ASP A 476 3.15 -13.12 -17.08
CA ASP A 476 3.65 -13.22 -18.44
C ASP A 476 5.09 -12.70 -18.51
N THR A 477 6.03 -13.64 -18.71
CA THR A 477 7.46 -13.33 -18.84
C THR A 477 7.82 -12.48 -20.07
N ALA A 478 6.98 -12.44 -21.10
CA ALA A 478 7.23 -11.68 -22.32
C ALA A 478 6.96 -10.18 -22.13
N THR A 479 5.91 -9.85 -21.38
CA THR A 479 5.52 -8.47 -21.05
C THR A 479 6.04 -8.02 -19.68
N ALA A 480 6.50 -8.96 -18.85
CA ALA A 480 6.86 -8.75 -17.46
C ALA A 480 5.72 -8.22 -16.59
N THR A 481 4.47 -8.60 -16.91
CA THR A 481 3.25 -8.18 -16.21
C THR A 481 2.45 -9.39 -15.76
N TYR A 482 1.52 -9.18 -14.82
CA TYR A 482 0.52 -10.18 -14.50
C TYR A 482 -0.70 -10.00 -15.40
N ASP A 483 -1.00 -10.95 -16.28
CA ASP A 483 -2.20 -10.91 -17.12
C ASP A 483 -3.42 -11.51 -16.41
N GLY A 484 -4.49 -10.72 -16.30
CA GLY A 484 -5.78 -11.08 -15.72
C GLY A 484 -6.98 -10.82 -16.64
N SER A 485 -6.75 -10.72 -17.96
CA SER A 485 -7.78 -10.40 -18.95
C SER A 485 -8.63 -11.60 -19.40
N GLY A 486 -9.79 -11.32 -20.00
CA GLY A 486 -10.68 -12.31 -20.60
C GLY A 486 -11.30 -13.27 -19.57
N SER A 487 -11.23 -14.58 -19.83
CA SER A 487 -11.87 -15.61 -18.97
C SER A 487 -11.27 -15.73 -17.55
N LYS A 488 -10.27 -14.90 -17.24
CA LYS A 488 -9.66 -14.80 -15.93
C LYS A 488 -10.41 -13.82 -15.01
N ALA A 489 -11.29 -12.98 -15.54
CA ALA A 489 -12.06 -12.01 -14.78
C ALA A 489 -13.53 -12.44 -14.63
N ASN A 490 -14.12 -12.12 -13.47
CA ASN A 490 -15.53 -12.20 -13.13
C ASN A 490 -15.90 -10.90 -12.41
N ILE A 491 -15.99 -9.81 -13.17
CA ILE A 491 -15.91 -8.44 -12.65
C ILE A 491 -17.01 -7.52 -13.18
N GLU A 492 -17.64 -7.93 -14.28
CA GLU A 492 -18.63 -7.13 -14.99
C GLU A 492 -19.99 -7.23 -14.31
N TYR A 493 -20.63 -6.07 -14.07
CA TYR A 493 -21.99 -5.99 -13.56
C TYR A 493 -22.61 -4.63 -13.93
N ALA A 494 -23.93 -4.58 -13.97
CA ALA A 494 -24.66 -3.31 -14.10
C ALA A 494 -24.85 -2.69 -12.72
N PRO A 495 -24.57 -1.40 -12.50
CA PRO A 495 -24.62 -0.76 -11.17
C PRO A 495 -26.05 -0.50 -10.67
N THR A 496 -26.88 -1.54 -10.65
CA THR A 496 -28.26 -1.56 -10.19
C THR A 496 -28.37 -2.40 -8.92
N ALA A 497 -29.49 -2.30 -8.20
CA ALA A 497 -29.74 -3.10 -7.00
C ALA A 497 -29.69 -4.62 -7.26
N SER A 498 -29.89 -5.06 -8.50
CA SER A 498 -29.83 -6.48 -8.91
C SER A 498 -28.52 -6.89 -9.58
N CYS A 499 -27.55 -5.98 -9.70
CA CYS A 499 -26.30 -6.16 -10.43
C CYS A 499 -26.47 -6.37 -11.94
N SER A 500 -27.71 -6.35 -12.45
CA SER A 500 -28.07 -6.73 -13.81
C SER A 500 -29.07 -5.74 -14.40
N TYR A 501 -29.28 -5.83 -15.70
CA TYR A 501 -30.29 -5.06 -16.44
C TYR A 501 -30.94 -5.94 -17.50
N ASP A 502 -32.26 -5.86 -17.67
CA ASP A 502 -33.02 -6.78 -18.52
C ASP A 502 -33.23 -6.28 -19.96
N GLY A 503 -32.77 -5.07 -20.30
CA GLY A 503 -32.90 -4.47 -21.63
C GLY A 503 -34.30 -3.89 -21.94
N THR A 504 -35.20 -3.78 -20.95
CA THR A 504 -36.58 -3.35 -21.19
C THR A 504 -36.86 -1.86 -20.94
N GLY A 505 -35.88 -1.13 -20.38
CA GLY A 505 -35.98 0.27 -20.01
C GLY A 505 -35.18 1.22 -20.91
N SER A 506 -34.68 2.30 -20.29
CA SER A 506 -33.83 3.31 -20.95
C SER A 506 -32.42 3.37 -20.32
N PHE A 507 -32.02 2.33 -19.59
CA PHE A 507 -30.79 2.35 -18.81
C PHE A 507 -29.57 2.16 -19.70
N VAL A 508 -28.62 3.09 -19.60
CA VAL A 508 -27.29 2.98 -20.20
C VAL A 508 -26.29 3.50 -19.18
N PHE A 509 -25.14 2.84 -19.07
CA PHE A 509 -24.03 3.27 -18.24
C PHE A 509 -22.72 3.11 -19.02
N ASP A 510 -21.75 3.93 -18.65
CA ASP A 510 -20.40 3.95 -19.23
C ASP A 510 -19.65 2.69 -18.79
N ILE A 511 -19.73 1.64 -19.60
CA ILE A 511 -19.30 0.29 -19.23
C ILE A 511 -17.78 0.13 -19.31
N ASP A 512 -17.14 0.85 -20.22
CA ASP A 512 -15.69 0.82 -20.39
C ASP A 512 -14.96 1.92 -19.62
N ALA A 513 -15.71 2.75 -18.88
CA ALA A 513 -15.22 3.85 -18.07
C ALA A 513 -14.37 4.85 -18.87
N SER A 514 -14.70 5.04 -20.15
CA SER A 514 -14.04 6.00 -21.04
C SER A 514 -14.31 7.46 -20.66
N GLY A 515 -15.34 7.69 -19.83
CA GLY A 515 -15.87 9.01 -19.52
C GLY A 515 -16.85 9.54 -20.57
N VAL A 516 -17.20 8.74 -21.58
CA VAL A 516 -18.07 9.13 -22.69
C VAL A 516 -19.22 8.13 -22.85
N LEU A 517 -20.38 8.46 -22.29
CA LEU A 517 -21.57 7.62 -22.41
C LEU A 517 -22.13 7.56 -23.84
N GLY A 518 -22.34 6.34 -24.33
CA GLY A 518 -22.97 5.97 -25.60
C GLY A 518 -22.03 5.96 -26.80
N ASP A 519 -20.71 5.89 -26.59
CA ASP A 519 -19.73 5.93 -27.68
C ASP A 519 -19.40 4.55 -28.28
N ILE A 520 -19.72 3.47 -27.57
CA ILE A 520 -19.61 2.09 -28.03
C ILE A 520 -20.97 1.39 -28.20
N ALA A 521 -21.00 0.32 -29.00
CA ALA A 521 -22.24 -0.39 -29.34
C ALA A 521 -22.85 -1.19 -28.18
N GLN A 522 -22.06 -1.48 -27.14
CA GLN A 522 -22.46 -2.19 -25.94
C GLN A 522 -23.30 -1.29 -25.01
N GLU A 523 -23.22 0.02 -25.19
CA GLU A 523 -23.94 1.02 -24.40
C GLU A 523 -25.28 1.36 -25.07
N ASP A 524 -26.15 0.34 -25.13
CA ASP A 524 -27.48 0.44 -25.72
C ASP A 524 -28.53 -0.04 -24.72
N ALA A 525 -29.53 0.80 -24.46
CA ALA A 525 -30.59 0.54 -23.49
C ALA A 525 -31.46 -0.69 -23.81
N THR A 526 -31.41 -1.19 -25.04
CA THR A 526 -32.14 -2.39 -25.46
C THR A 526 -31.37 -3.69 -25.22
N LEU A 527 -30.08 -3.59 -24.85
CA LEU A 527 -29.26 -4.74 -24.52
C LEU A 527 -29.44 -5.11 -23.06
N ALA A 528 -29.77 -6.39 -22.83
CA ALA A 528 -29.74 -6.95 -21.48
C ALA A 528 -28.28 -7.06 -21.01
N PHE A 529 -28.03 -6.67 -19.78
CA PHE A 529 -26.76 -6.83 -19.10
C PHE A 529 -26.87 -7.91 -18.03
N SER A 530 -26.29 -9.07 -18.28
CA SER A 530 -26.13 -10.10 -17.26
C SER A 530 -24.82 -9.87 -16.53
N GLN A 531 -24.87 -9.82 -15.21
CA GLN A 531 -23.67 -9.84 -14.40
C GLN A 531 -22.79 -11.08 -14.68
N ASP A 532 -21.49 -10.90 -14.55
CA ASP A 532 -20.45 -11.93 -14.55
C ASP A 532 -19.70 -11.95 -13.20
N LEU A 533 -20.33 -11.52 -12.11
CA LEU A 533 -19.72 -11.63 -10.78
C LEU A 533 -19.62 -13.10 -10.39
N TRP A 534 -18.57 -13.40 -9.62
CA TRP A 534 -18.36 -14.74 -9.11
C TRP A 534 -19.36 -15.05 -7.99
N ALA A 535 -19.91 -16.27 -8.02
CA ALA A 535 -20.87 -16.77 -7.04
C ALA A 535 -20.46 -18.17 -6.52
N PRO A 536 -20.77 -18.50 -5.26
CA PRO A 536 -20.72 -19.87 -4.76
C PRO A 536 -21.49 -20.84 -5.65
N THR A 537 -20.88 -21.97 -6.00
CA THR A 537 -21.56 -23.06 -6.74
C THR A 537 -22.28 -24.02 -5.80
N ASP A 538 -21.86 -24.10 -4.54
CA ASP A 538 -22.54 -24.85 -3.48
C ASP A 538 -23.48 -23.89 -2.72
N PRO A 539 -24.81 -24.04 -2.87
CA PRO A 539 -25.78 -23.14 -2.23
C PRO A 539 -25.84 -23.28 -0.70
N SER A 540 -25.13 -24.25 -0.11
CA SER A 540 -25.03 -24.39 1.35
C SER A 540 -23.90 -23.55 1.96
N LYS A 541 -23.03 -22.98 1.13
CA LYS A 541 -21.88 -22.18 1.57
C LYS A 541 -22.12 -20.69 1.34
N THR A 542 -21.61 -19.91 2.26
CA THR A 542 -21.50 -18.45 2.12
C THR A 542 -20.44 -18.07 1.07
N VAL A 543 -20.42 -16.80 0.68
CA VAL A 543 -19.37 -16.23 -0.19
C VAL A 543 -17.99 -16.45 0.46
N ALA A 544 -17.84 -16.08 1.73
CA ALA A 544 -16.60 -16.21 2.49
C ALA A 544 -16.07 -17.66 2.55
N GLU A 545 -16.93 -18.63 2.89
CA GLU A 545 -16.56 -20.05 2.93
C GLU A 545 -16.12 -20.56 1.55
N SER A 546 -16.83 -20.13 0.50
CA SER A 546 -16.55 -20.56 -0.86
C SER A 546 -15.27 -19.93 -1.42
N ILE A 547 -14.91 -18.70 -1.03
CA ILE A 547 -13.61 -18.09 -1.36
C ILE A 547 -12.49 -18.87 -0.64
N THR A 548 -12.72 -19.26 0.62
CA THR A 548 -11.77 -20.06 1.40
C THR A 548 -11.51 -21.43 0.75
N ASP A 549 -12.55 -22.10 0.24
CA ASP A 549 -12.39 -23.37 -0.49
C ASP A 549 -11.53 -23.23 -1.77
N ARG A 550 -11.42 -22.02 -2.32
CA ARG A 550 -10.58 -21.73 -3.48
C ARG A 550 -9.11 -21.46 -3.12
N GLY A 551 -8.78 -21.48 -1.82
CA GLY A 551 -7.42 -21.29 -1.34
C GLY A 551 -7.08 -19.86 -0.95
N LEU A 552 -8.04 -18.94 -0.97
CA LEU A 552 -7.88 -17.57 -0.46
C LEU A 552 -8.51 -17.48 0.92
N SER A 553 -7.67 -17.34 1.95
CA SER A 553 -8.10 -17.22 3.34
C SER A 553 -7.69 -15.86 3.88
N VAL A 554 -8.43 -15.37 4.87
CA VAL A 554 -8.01 -14.17 5.59
C VAL A 554 -6.71 -14.49 6.34
N PRO A 555 -5.70 -13.62 6.26
CA PRO A 555 -4.44 -13.86 6.94
C PRO A 555 -4.62 -13.90 8.46
N SER A 556 -3.89 -14.80 9.11
CA SER A 556 -3.67 -14.74 10.56
C SER A 556 -2.76 -13.55 10.85
N VAL A 557 -3.26 -12.62 11.65
CA VAL A 557 -2.62 -11.32 11.93
C VAL A 557 -2.28 -11.18 13.41
N PRO A 558 -1.22 -10.43 13.77
CA PRO A 558 -0.95 -10.07 15.16
C PRO A 558 -2.11 -9.31 15.80
N TYR A 559 -2.37 -9.54 17.10
CA TYR A 559 -3.43 -8.90 17.92
C TYR A 559 -4.89 -9.09 17.45
N THR A 560 -5.13 -9.95 16.46
CA THR A 560 -6.45 -10.30 15.90
C THR A 560 -7.11 -9.20 15.05
N TRP A 561 -8.24 -9.54 14.40
CA TRP A 561 -9.06 -8.59 13.64
C TRP A 561 -10.06 -7.88 14.58
N PRO A 562 -10.58 -6.70 14.20
CA PRO A 562 -11.48 -5.91 15.07
C PRO A 562 -12.66 -6.65 15.70
N VAL A 563 -13.23 -7.64 15.01
CA VAL A 563 -14.32 -8.45 15.57
C VAL A 563 -13.96 -9.19 16.88
N ASP A 564 -12.66 -9.44 17.11
CA ASP A 564 -12.12 -10.23 18.21
C ASP A 564 -11.38 -9.36 19.27
N GLU A 565 -11.40 -8.02 19.13
CA GLU A 565 -10.75 -7.06 20.04
C GLU A 565 -11.42 -6.88 21.42
#